data_AF-A0A7C4E8M6-F1
#
_entry.id   AF-A0A7C4E8M6-F1
#
_cell.length_a   1.000
_cell.length_b   1.000
_cell.length_c   1.000
_cell.angle_alpha   90.00
_cell.angle_beta   90.00
_cell.angle_gamma   90.00
#
_symmetry.space_group_name_H-M   'P 1'
#
loop_
_entity.id
_entity.type
_entity.pdbx_description
1 polymer ?
#
loop_
_entity_poly.entity_id
_entity_poly.type
_entity_poly.pdbx_seq_one_letter_code
_entity_poly.pdbx_strand_id
1 'polypeptide(L)'
;MQRIEQEREREAQRERERRAQEEQAQQARAAALAARPLGVRLVEARCGVCHPSDYFESRGRTYLGWWATVLRMEVFNGARIEAGERVPIVAHLSNSHRATASGRAIEWTLAALVVAAAGWLVVRRVRRR
;
A
#
# COMPACT_ATOMS: atom_id res chain seq x y z
N MET A 1 46.40 34.92 -20.55
CA MET A 1 46.19 34.37 -19.19
C MET A 1 44.80 34.73 -18.63
N GLN A 2 44.45 36.01 -18.44
CA GLN A 2 43.18 36.42 -17.79
C GLN A 2 41.88 35.87 -18.42
N ARG A 3 41.78 35.73 -19.75
CA ARG A 3 40.57 35.16 -20.39
C ARG A 3 40.33 33.69 -20.06
N ILE A 4 41.40 32.91 -19.92
CA ILE A 4 41.32 31.47 -19.61
C ILE A 4 40.82 31.28 -18.18
N GLU A 5 41.26 32.14 -17.26
CA GLU A 5 40.80 32.12 -15.86
C GLU A 5 39.31 32.43 -15.75
N GLN A 6 38.84 33.49 -16.43
CA GLN A 6 37.42 33.83 -16.51
C GLN A 6 36.56 32.72 -17.13
N GLU A 7 37.09 32.01 -18.13
CA GLU A 7 36.39 30.89 -18.75
C GLU A 7 36.25 29.70 -17.80
N ARG A 8 37.33 29.35 -17.08
CA ARG A 8 37.33 28.28 -16.06
C ARG A 8 36.38 28.59 -14.90
N GLU A 9 36.30 29.84 -14.45
CA GLU A 9 35.34 30.26 -13.43
C GLU A 9 33.90 30.09 -13.88
N ARG A 10 33.58 30.51 -15.12
CA ARG A 10 32.25 30.35 -15.72
C ARG A 10 31.88 28.88 -15.90
N GLU A 11 32.82 28.04 -16.30
CA GLU A 11 32.60 26.59 -16.39
C GLU A 11 32.35 25.97 -15.02
N ALA A 12 33.17 26.31 -14.03
CA ALA A 12 32.99 25.85 -12.66
C ALA A 12 31.64 26.30 -12.09
N GLN A 13 31.21 27.53 -12.39
CA GLN A 13 29.90 28.02 -11.98
C GLN A 13 28.76 27.24 -12.64
N ARG A 14 28.80 27.04 -13.96
CA ARG A 14 27.81 26.23 -14.68
C ARG A 14 27.74 24.79 -14.16
N GLU A 15 28.88 24.21 -13.80
CA GLU A 15 28.91 22.87 -13.23
C GLU A 15 28.27 22.83 -11.84
N ARG A 16 28.55 23.81 -10.98
CA ARG A 16 27.90 23.93 -9.66
C ARG A 16 26.40 24.12 -9.79
N GLU A 17 25.95 24.95 -10.73
CA GLU A 17 24.54 25.18 -11.02
C GLU A 17 23.84 23.90 -11.49
N ARG A 18 24.46 23.14 -12.41
CA ARG A 18 23.91 21.83 -12.84
C ARG A 18 23.80 20.84 -11.69
N ARG A 19 24.85 20.71 -10.87
CA ARG A 19 24.82 19.81 -9.69
C ARG A 19 23.74 20.22 -8.70
N ALA A 20 23.61 21.51 -8.43
CA ALA A 20 22.54 22.03 -7.56
C ALA A 20 21.15 21.75 -8.13
N GLN A 21 20.96 21.90 -9.45
CA GLN A 21 19.69 21.56 -10.12
C GLN A 21 19.40 20.06 -10.07
N GLU A 22 20.40 19.21 -10.27
CA GLU A 22 20.27 17.75 -10.17
C GLU A 22 19.90 17.33 -8.75
N GLU A 23 20.57 17.87 -7.74
CA GLU A 23 20.26 17.63 -6.32
C GLU A 23 18.85 18.09 -5.97
N GLN A 24 18.46 19.30 -6.40
CA GLN A 24 17.10 19.81 -6.21
C GLN A 24 16.06 18.92 -6.90
N ALA A 25 16.34 18.44 -8.12
CA ALA A 25 15.45 17.54 -8.85
C ALA A 25 15.31 16.18 -8.14
N GLN A 26 16.41 15.64 -7.60
CA GLN A 26 16.38 14.41 -6.81
C GLN A 26 15.58 14.59 -5.51
N GLN A 27 15.81 15.69 -4.79
CA GLN A 27 15.06 16.02 -3.58
C GLN A 27 13.57 16.20 -3.87
N ALA A 28 13.21 16.89 -4.96
CA ALA A 28 11.83 17.06 -5.38
C ALA A 28 11.16 15.72 -5.72
N ARG A 29 11.87 14.81 -6.41
CA ARG A 29 11.38 13.44 -6.68
C ARG A 29 11.18 12.65 -5.40
N ALA A 30 12.12 12.70 -4.47
CA ALA A 30 12.01 12.03 -3.18
C ALA A 30 10.84 12.57 -2.36
N ALA A 31 10.68 13.90 -2.31
CA ALA A 31 9.56 14.56 -1.65
C ALA A 31 8.21 14.18 -2.30
N ALA A 32 8.15 14.11 -3.63
CA ALA A 32 6.96 13.67 -4.35
C ALA A 32 6.58 12.22 -4.02
N LEU A 33 7.57 11.31 -3.97
CA LEU A 33 7.35 9.91 -3.53
C LEU A 33 6.90 9.84 -2.07
N ALA A 34 7.49 10.66 -1.20
CA ALA A 34 7.13 10.74 0.21
C ALA A 34 5.73 11.33 0.44
N ALA A 35 5.25 12.22 -0.42
CA ALA A 35 3.91 12.81 -0.32
C ALA A 35 2.79 11.82 -0.71
N ARG A 36 3.12 10.68 -1.33
CA ARG A 36 2.10 9.69 -1.76
C ARG A 36 1.44 9.03 -0.55
N PRO A 37 0.13 8.69 -0.63
CA PRO A 37 -0.57 8.00 0.43
C PRO A 37 0.16 6.73 0.86
N LEU A 38 0.26 6.49 2.17
CA LEU A 38 1.04 5.39 2.73
C LEU A 38 0.68 4.03 2.11
N GLY A 39 -0.62 3.74 1.96
CA GLY A 39 -1.08 2.47 1.38
C GLY A 39 -0.63 2.25 -0.08
N VAL A 40 -0.51 3.32 -0.88
CA VAL A 40 0.03 3.25 -2.26
C VAL A 40 1.50 2.83 -2.22
N ARG A 41 2.30 3.53 -1.41
CA ARG A 41 3.74 3.26 -1.29
C ARG A 41 4.00 1.84 -0.79
N LEU A 42 3.22 1.38 0.18
CA LEU A 42 3.34 0.04 0.73
C LEU A 42 2.95 -1.05 -0.28
N VAL A 43 1.88 -0.85 -1.06
CA VAL A 43 1.51 -1.81 -2.11
C VAL A 43 2.60 -1.91 -3.17
N GLU A 44 3.17 -0.79 -3.62
CA GLU A 44 4.26 -0.80 -4.59
C GLU A 44 5.52 -1.48 -4.01
N ALA A 45 5.90 -1.14 -2.78
CA ALA A 45 7.11 -1.66 -2.15
C ALA A 45 7.00 -3.15 -1.76
N ARG A 46 5.83 -3.61 -1.33
CA ARG A 46 5.63 -4.98 -0.81
C ARG A 46 5.02 -5.92 -1.84
N CYS A 47 4.00 -5.48 -2.57
CA CYS A 47 3.26 -6.33 -3.51
C CYS A 47 3.82 -6.22 -4.94
N GLY A 48 4.37 -5.06 -5.31
CA GLY A 48 4.97 -4.79 -6.63
C GLY A 48 6.19 -5.65 -6.97
N VAL A 49 6.81 -6.27 -5.96
CA VAL A 49 7.98 -7.15 -6.13
C VAL A 49 7.63 -8.41 -6.94
N CYS A 50 6.44 -8.96 -6.74
CA CYS A 50 6.01 -10.22 -7.37
C CYS A 50 4.78 -10.07 -8.28
N HIS A 51 4.05 -8.96 -8.15
CA HIS A 51 2.81 -8.73 -8.90
C HIS A 51 2.86 -7.34 -9.56
N PRO A 52 2.56 -7.24 -10.86
CA PRO A 52 2.42 -5.94 -11.50
C PRO A 52 1.16 -5.21 -10.99
N SER A 53 1.10 -3.89 -11.16
CA SER A 53 0.02 -3.06 -10.60
C SER A 53 -1.37 -3.39 -11.17
N ASP A 54 -1.44 -3.76 -12.45
CA ASP A 54 -2.65 -4.18 -13.16
C ASP A 54 -3.21 -5.53 -12.66
N TYR A 55 -2.40 -6.34 -12.00
CA TYR A 55 -2.82 -7.63 -11.43
C TYR A 55 -3.98 -7.49 -10.43
N PHE A 56 -4.05 -6.37 -9.72
CA PHE A 56 -5.05 -6.13 -8.69
C PHE A 56 -6.37 -5.63 -9.28
N GLU A 57 -6.35 -5.00 -10.46
CA GLU A 57 -7.49 -4.35 -11.09
C GLU A 57 -8.61 -5.32 -11.43
N SER A 58 -8.25 -6.50 -11.96
CA SER A 58 -9.22 -7.55 -12.30
C SER A 58 -9.72 -8.36 -11.09
N ARG A 59 -9.25 -8.07 -9.87
CA ARG A 59 -9.46 -8.92 -8.70
C ARG A 59 -10.09 -8.18 -7.53
N GLY A 60 -11.16 -7.45 -7.82
CA GLY A 60 -11.95 -6.74 -6.82
C GLY A 60 -12.32 -7.64 -5.64
N ARG A 61 -11.93 -7.26 -4.43
CA ARG A 61 -12.28 -7.97 -3.19
C ARG A 61 -12.83 -7.00 -2.17
N THR A 62 -13.52 -7.56 -1.18
CA THR A 62 -13.94 -6.83 0.01
C THR A 62 -12.73 -6.55 0.91
N TYR A 63 -12.93 -5.81 1.98
CA TYR A 63 -11.88 -5.56 2.96
C TYR A 63 -11.36 -6.88 3.56
N LEU A 64 -12.23 -7.79 4.02
CA LEU A 64 -11.77 -9.06 4.59
C LEU A 64 -11.17 -9.97 3.53
N GLY A 65 -11.69 -9.94 2.30
CA GLY A 65 -11.12 -10.70 1.18
C GLY A 65 -9.69 -10.27 0.88
N TRP A 66 -9.42 -8.96 0.86
CA TRP A 66 -8.06 -8.44 0.75
C TRP A 66 -7.20 -8.75 1.98
N TRP A 67 -7.77 -8.65 3.19
CA TRP A 67 -7.06 -9.02 4.41
C TRP A 67 -6.57 -10.45 4.39
N ALA A 68 -7.45 -11.40 4.06
CA ALA A 68 -7.11 -12.81 3.92
C ALA A 68 -6.07 -13.05 2.82
N THR A 69 -6.17 -12.31 1.71
CA THR A 69 -5.20 -12.40 0.60
C THR A 69 -3.81 -11.94 1.03
N VAL A 70 -3.72 -10.79 1.71
CA VAL A 70 -2.46 -10.22 2.19
C VAL A 70 -1.84 -11.10 3.28
N LEU A 71 -2.66 -11.59 4.22
CA LEU A 71 -2.22 -12.55 5.22
C LEU A 71 -1.69 -13.85 4.58
N ARG A 72 -2.36 -14.35 3.53
CA ARG A 72 -1.89 -15.53 2.81
C ARG A 72 -0.54 -15.27 2.12
N MET A 73 -0.36 -14.07 1.55
CA MET A 73 0.91 -13.68 0.95
C MET A 73 2.04 -13.66 1.98
N GLU A 74 1.78 -13.10 3.15
CA GLU A 74 2.73 -13.01 4.26
C GLU A 74 3.11 -14.41 4.78
N VAL A 75 2.11 -15.22 5.13
CA VAL A 75 2.33 -16.50 5.83
C VAL A 75 2.80 -17.61 4.90
N PHE A 76 2.24 -17.70 3.70
CA PHE A 76 2.46 -18.86 2.82
C PHE A 76 3.33 -18.55 1.61
N ASN A 77 3.49 -17.28 1.23
CA ASN A 77 4.22 -16.91 0.00
C ASN A 77 5.44 -16.02 0.29
N GLY A 78 5.79 -15.84 1.57
CA GLY A 78 7.00 -15.15 2.00
C GLY A 78 6.99 -13.63 1.77
N ALA A 79 5.82 -13.01 1.59
CA ALA A 79 5.75 -11.56 1.46
C ALA A 79 6.19 -10.88 2.76
N ARG A 80 7.20 -10.02 2.68
CA ARG A 80 7.72 -9.27 3.84
C ARG A 80 6.83 -8.08 4.14
N ILE A 81 5.85 -8.28 5.01
CA ILE A 81 4.92 -7.25 5.48
C ILE A 81 5.19 -7.05 6.98
N GLU A 82 5.52 -5.82 7.37
CA GLU A 82 5.86 -5.50 8.75
C GLU A 82 4.60 -5.27 9.60
N ALA A 83 4.78 -5.34 10.92
CA ALA A 83 3.71 -5.07 11.88
C ALA A 83 3.16 -3.65 11.66
N GLY A 84 1.85 -3.55 11.40
CA GLY A 84 1.18 -2.27 11.13
C GLY A 84 1.06 -1.90 9.65
N GLU A 85 1.80 -2.55 8.73
CA GLU A 85 1.67 -2.28 7.28
C GLU A 85 0.43 -2.93 6.66
N ARG A 86 -0.07 -4.02 7.25
CA ARG A 86 -1.18 -4.78 6.68
C ARG A 86 -2.46 -3.95 6.55
N VAL A 87 -2.80 -3.18 7.58
CA VAL A 87 -4.01 -2.34 7.60
C VAL A 87 -4.03 -1.32 6.46
N PRO A 88 -3.01 -0.45 6.27
CA PRO A 88 -2.99 0.52 5.17
C PRO A 88 -2.92 -0.15 3.79
N ILE A 89 -2.24 -1.29 3.65
CA ILE A 89 -2.23 -2.08 2.40
C ILE A 89 -3.66 -2.53 2.06
N VAL A 90 -4.34 -3.20 2.99
CA VAL A 90 -5.70 -3.73 2.77
C VAL A 90 -6.71 -2.61 2.55
N ALA A 91 -6.59 -1.51 3.31
CA ALA A 91 -7.43 -0.34 3.13
C ALA A 91 -7.28 0.25 1.72
N HIS A 92 -6.04 0.38 1.22
CA HIS A 92 -5.80 0.86 -0.14
C HIS A 92 -6.36 -0.10 -1.19
N LEU A 93 -6.03 -1.39 -1.10
CA LEU A 93 -6.47 -2.40 -2.08
C LEU A 93 -8.01 -2.52 -2.14
N SER A 94 -8.68 -2.50 -0.99
CA SER A 94 -10.15 -2.58 -0.94
C SER A 94 -10.85 -1.30 -1.42
N ASN A 95 -10.20 -0.14 -1.28
CA ASN A 95 -10.73 1.12 -1.78
C ASN A 95 -10.58 1.25 -3.30
N SER A 96 -9.41 0.87 -3.82
CA SER A 96 -9.04 0.96 -5.23
C SER A 96 -9.61 -0.19 -6.08
N HIS A 97 -9.73 -1.40 -5.51
CA HIS A 97 -10.13 -2.62 -6.21
C HIS A 97 -11.31 -3.28 -5.48
N ARG A 98 -12.48 -2.67 -5.63
CA ARG A 98 -13.69 -3.03 -4.89
C ARG A 98 -14.32 -4.31 -5.42
N ALA A 99 -14.72 -5.19 -4.50
CA ALA A 99 -15.65 -6.27 -4.83
C ALA A 99 -16.97 -5.73 -5.40
N THR A 100 -17.65 -6.57 -6.17
CA THR A 100 -19.02 -6.35 -6.61
C THR A 100 -19.96 -6.17 -5.41
N ALA A 101 -21.10 -5.51 -5.63
CA ALA A 101 -22.11 -5.28 -4.58
C ALA A 101 -22.58 -6.59 -3.92
N SER A 102 -22.70 -7.66 -4.71
CA SER A 102 -23.05 -9.00 -4.22
C SER A 102 -21.98 -9.60 -3.31
N GLY A 103 -20.69 -9.41 -3.60
CA GLY A 103 -19.60 -9.86 -2.72
C GLY A 103 -19.63 -9.22 -1.34
N ARG A 104 -19.95 -7.93 -1.26
CA ARG A 104 -20.13 -7.21 0.02
C ARG A 104 -21.35 -7.72 0.80
N ALA A 105 -22.47 -7.95 0.12
CA ALA A 105 -23.69 -8.42 0.78
C ALA A 105 -23.50 -9.80 1.42
N ILE A 106 -22.80 -10.71 0.73
CA ILE A 106 -22.50 -12.05 1.25
C ILE A 106 -21.61 -11.96 2.49
N GLU A 107 -20.57 -11.13 2.46
CA GLU A 107 -19.65 -10.94 3.59
C GLU A 107 -20.38 -10.47 4.86
N TRP A 108 -21.24 -9.44 4.74
CA TRP A 108 -22.04 -8.96 5.86
C TRP A 108 -23.05 -9.99 6.35
N THR A 109 -23.64 -10.75 5.44
CA THR A 109 -24.57 -11.84 5.80
C THR A 109 -23.86 -12.91 6.63
N LEU A 110 -22.67 -13.34 6.21
CA LEU A 110 -21.88 -14.33 6.96
C LEU A 110 -21.44 -13.79 8.32
N ALA A 111 -20.99 -12.53 8.39
CA ALA A 111 -20.63 -11.89 9.65
C ALA A 111 -21.81 -11.85 10.63
N ALA A 112 -23.01 -11.49 10.16
CA ALA A 112 -24.22 -11.47 10.96
C ALA A 112 -24.59 -12.87 11.50
N LEU A 113 -24.47 -13.91 10.65
CA LEU A 113 -24.72 -15.30 11.07
C LEU A 113 -23.76 -15.78 12.16
N VAL A 114 -22.46 -15.44 12.06
CA VAL A 114 -21.46 -15.78 13.08
C VAL A 114 -21.79 -15.10 14.41
N VAL A 115 -22.14 -13.82 14.40
CA VAL A 115 -22.54 -13.08 15.61
C VAL A 115 -23.80 -13.67 16.23
N ALA A 116 -24.81 -13.99 15.41
CA ALA A 116 -26.05 -14.63 15.88
C ALA A 116 -25.78 -16.00 16.51
N ALA A 117 -24.94 -16.83 15.91
CA ALA A 117 -24.57 -18.14 16.43
C ALA A 117 -23.82 -18.03 17.77
N ALA A 118 -22.85 -17.10 17.88
CA ALA A 118 -22.13 -16.86 19.12
C ALA A 118 -23.06 -16.37 20.24
N GLY A 119 -23.95 -15.42 19.94
CA GLY A 119 -24.97 -14.95 20.88
C GLY A 119 -25.89 -16.07 21.36
N TRP A 120 -26.36 -16.92 20.44
CA TRP A 120 -27.18 -18.08 20.79
C TRP A 120 -26.44 -19.07 21.70
N LEU A 121 -25.15 -19.35 21.44
CA LEU A 121 -24.33 -20.20 22.30
C LEU A 121 -24.18 -19.64 23.71
N VAL A 122 -23.99 -18.32 23.85
CA VAL A 122 -23.92 -17.63 25.15
C VAL A 122 -25.25 -17.75 25.90
N VAL A 123 -26.37 -17.42 25.26
CA VAL A 123 -27.71 -17.53 25.87
C VAL A 123 -28.03 -18.97 26.28
N ARG A 124 -27.71 -19.94 25.42
CA ARG A 124 -27.89 -21.37 25.70
C ARG A 124 -27.03 -21.84 26.87
N ARG A 125 -25.82 -21.29 27.04
CA ARG A 125 -24.93 -21.62 28.17
C ARG A 125 -25.42 -21.03 29.49
N VAL A 126 -25.97 -19.81 29.46
CA VAL A 126 -26.58 -19.16 30.65
C VAL A 126 -27.84 -19.89 31.09
N ARG A 127 -28.74 -20.25 30.15
CA ARG A 127 -29.99 -20.97 30.47
C ARG A 127 -29.82 -22.41 30.95
N ARG A 128 -28.63 -23.00 30.78
CA ARG A 128 -28.30 -24.37 31.22
C ARG A 128 -27.62 -24.43 32.60
N ARG A 129 -27.34 -23.27 33.20
CA ARG A 129 -26.90 -23.14 34.59
C ARG A 129 -28.08 -22.77 35.46
#